data_AF-A0A7S4D9Q3-F1
#
_entry.id   AF-A0A7S4D9Q3-F1
#
_cell.length_a   1.000
_cell.length_b   1.000
_cell.length_c   1.000
_cell.angle_alpha   90.00
_cell.angle_beta   90.00
_cell.angle_gamma   90.00
#
_symmetry.space_group_name_H-M   'P 1'
#
loop_
_entity.id
_entity.type
_entity.pdbx_description
1 polymer ?
#
loop_
_entity_poly.entity_id
_entity_poly.type
_entity_poly.pdbx_seq_one_letter_code
_entity_poly.pdbx_strand_id
1 'polypeptide(L)'
;VYGAGTWRSYTPTVLYSVVPVVYKVLYRYLAEFLNRMEPHPTAVERHDALQLKLFAFTFVNSYLALLYNAFWKKDYDRLHDLLFSMLVTKAVIYQVAELAVPFVKGKLLNKRNKNNSPSLTPRESEILDEINADQVDMDAEYLELAVQFGYVSMFAVAFPLAPAIAMLT
;
A
#
# COMPACT_ATOMS: atom_id res chain seq x y z
N VAL A 1 30.89 18.07 24.93
CA VAL A 1 29.75 17.26 25.44
C VAL A 1 29.01 16.69 24.23
N TYR A 2 29.50 15.58 23.69
CA TYR A 2 28.93 14.87 22.54
C TYR A 2 28.81 13.40 22.95
N GLY A 3 27.61 12.81 22.95
CA GLY A 3 27.53 11.36 23.21
C GLY A 3 26.21 10.77 23.72
N ALA A 4 25.13 11.52 23.95
CA ALA A 4 23.90 10.96 24.52
C ALA A 4 22.62 11.12 23.66
N GLY A 5 22.72 11.61 22.42
CA GLY A 5 21.54 12.04 21.65
C GLY A 5 21.36 11.43 20.26
N THR A 6 22.35 10.73 19.70
CA THR A 6 22.34 10.40 18.26
C THR A 6 21.22 9.45 17.85
N TRP A 7 20.88 8.47 18.71
CA TRP A 7 19.79 7.52 18.43
C TRP A 7 18.41 8.20 18.42
N ARG A 8 18.19 9.24 19.24
CA ARG A 8 16.92 9.98 19.30
C ARG A 8 16.58 10.68 17.98
N SER A 9 17.60 11.07 17.22
CA SER A 9 17.44 11.69 15.90
C SER A 9 17.09 10.67 14.81
N TYR A 10 17.54 9.42 14.94
CA TYR A 10 17.23 8.35 13.97
C TYR A 10 15.92 7.62 14.28
N THR A 11 15.46 7.64 15.53
CA THR A 11 14.19 7.04 15.96
C THR A 11 12.99 7.40 15.06
N PRO A 12 12.71 8.68 14.72
CA PRO A 12 11.57 9.02 13.85
C PRO A 12 11.72 8.45 12.44
N THR A 13 12.93 8.42 11.88
CA THR A 13 13.19 7.88 10.53
C THR A 13 12.97 6.37 10.50
N VAL A 14 13.48 5.65 11.50
CA VAL A 14 13.31 4.19 11.61
C VAL A 14 11.83 3.87 11.79
N LEU A 15 11.14 4.54 12.72
CA LEU A 15 9.70 4.36 12.92
C LEU A 15 8.91 4.61 11.64
N TYR A 16 9.20 5.71 10.94
CA TYR A 16 8.50 6.06 9.70
C TYR A 16 8.65 5.00 8.61
N SER A 17 9.82 4.34 8.52
CA SER A 17 10.06 3.28 7.52
C SER A 17 9.48 1.92 7.91
N VAL A 18 9.48 1.58 9.20
CA VAL A 18 9.10 0.24 9.68
C VAL A 18 7.60 0.11 9.87
N VAL A 19 6.96 1.14 10.43
CA VAL A 19 5.55 1.10 10.82
C VAL A 19 4.61 0.79 9.65
N PRO A 20 4.75 1.41 8.46
CA PRO A 20 3.90 1.08 7.30
C PRO A 20 4.06 -0.37 6.84
N VAL A 21 5.28 -0.91 6.84
CA VAL A 21 5.56 -2.30 6.45
C VAL A 21 4.91 -3.27 7.43
N VAL A 22 5.05 -3.00 8.73
CA VAL A 22 4.44 -3.82 9.78
C VAL A 22 2.92 -3.81 9.67
N TYR A 23 2.29 -2.66 9.44
CA TYR A 23 0.84 -2.59 9.26
C TYR A 23 0.35 -3.38 8.05
N LYS A 24 1.03 -3.28 6.91
CA LYS A 24 0.66 -4.06 5.71
C LYS A 24 0.70 -5.57 5.99
N VAL A 25 1.75 -6.05 6.64
CA VAL A 25 1.88 -7.48 7.00
C VAL A 25 0.83 -7.89 8.01
N LEU A 26 0.61 -7.08 9.05
CA LEU A 26 -0.33 -7.37 10.13
C LEU A 26 -1.78 -7.39 9.64
N TYR A 27 -2.18 -6.44 8.80
CA TYR A 27 -3.54 -6.40 8.23
C TYR A 27 -3.77 -7.58 7.29
N ARG A 28 -2.79 -7.97 6.50
CA ARG A 28 -2.89 -9.16 5.66
C ARG A 28 -3.04 -10.42 6.48
N TYR A 29 -2.22 -10.58 7.52
CA TYR A 29 -2.32 -11.71 8.43
C TYR A 29 -3.70 -11.79 9.10
N LEU A 30 -4.20 -10.67 9.63
CA LEU A 30 -5.52 -10.60 10.27
C LEU A 30 -6.64 -10.89 9.28
N ALA A 31 -6.59 -10.30 8.08
CA ALA A 31 -7.60 -10.51 7.06
C ALA A 31 -7.62 -11.97 6.60
N GLU A 32 -6.47 -12.59 6.37
CA GLU A 32 -6.38 -14.01 6.02
C GLU A 32 -6.86 -14.91 7.15
N PHE A 33 -6.50 -14.60 8.40
CA PHE A 33 -6.96 -15.36 9.56
C PHE A 33 -8.49 -15.35 9.66
N LEU A 34 -9.10 -14.17 9.59
CA LEU A 34 -10.56 -14.02 9.61
C LEU A 34 -11.21 -14.70 8.40
N ASN A 35 -10.62 -14.56 7.21
CA ASN A 35 -11.17 -15.12 5.99
C ASN A 35 -11.09 -16.65 5.95
N ARG A 36 -10.11 -17.27 6.64
CA ARG A 36 -10.02 -18.73 6.80
C ARG A 36 -11.07 -19.28 7.75
N MET A 37 -11.56 -18.48 8.70
CA MET A 37 -12.64 -18.87 9.60
C MET A 37 -14.00 -18.86 8.90
N GLU A 38 -14.14 -18.08 7.83
CA GLU A 38 -15.36 -17.99 7.05
C GLU A 38 -15.44 -19.13 6.02
N PRO A 39 -16.56 -19.88 5.96
CA PRO A 39 -16.78 -20.85 4.90
C PRO A 39 -17.16 -20.13 3.60
N HIS A 40 -16.26 -20.18 2.60
CA HIS A 40 -16.49 -19.63 1.27
C HIS A 40 -16.76 -20.74 0.25
N PRO A 41 -17.87 -20.71 -0.50
CA PRO A 41 -18.24 -21.75 -1.46
C PRO A 41 -17.43 -21.68 -2.75
N THR A 42 -16.97 -20.48 -3.16
CA THR A 42 -16.17 -20.29 -4.38
C THR A 42 -14.85 -19.57 -4.09
N ALA A 43 -13.86 -19.76 -4.97
CA ALA A 43 -12.56 -19.10 -4.85
C ALA A 43 -12.66 -17.57 -5.06
N VAL A 44 -13.59 -17.13 -5.91
CA VAL A 44 -13.86 -15.72 -6.18
C VAL A 44 -14.47 -15.04 -4.95
N GLU A 45 -15.50 -15.62 -4.35
CA GLU A 45 -16.09 -15.06 -3.12
C GLU A 45 -15.09 -14.98 -1.98
N ARG A 46 -14.23 -15.99 -1.83
CA ARG A 46 -13.14 -15.96 -0.85
C ARG A 46 -12.20 -14.79 -1.10
N HIS A 47 -11.88 -14.52 -2.35
CA HIS A 47 -10.97 -13.45 -2.76
C HIS A 47 -11.59 -12.08 -2.50
N ASP A 48 -12.83 -11.87 -2.95
CA ASP A 48 -13.57 -10.62 -2.76
C ASP A 48 -13.76 -10.31 -1.26
N ALA A 49 -14.11 -11.32 -0.47
CA ALA A 49 -14.25 -11.18 0.97
C ALA A 49 -12.92 -10.85 1.66
N LEU A 50 -11.78 -11.33 1.14
CA LEU A 50 -10.46 -10.96 1.63
C LEU A 50 -10.13 -9.51 1.29
N GLN A 51 -10.37 -9.10 0.04
CA GLN A 51 -10.09 -7.74 -0.43
C GLN A 51 -10.92 -6.70 0.32
N LEU A 52 -12.20 -7.00 0.60
CA LEU A 52 -13.06 -6.14 1.42
C LEU A 52 -12.52 -5.98 2.85
N LYS A 53 -12.05 -7.06 3.49
CA LYS A 53 -11.45 -7.02 4.84
C LYS A 53 -10.17 -6.18 4.83
N LEU A 54 -9.27 -6.43 3.87
CA LEU A 54 -8.04 -5.65 3.69
C LEU A 54 -8.35 -4.17 3.48
N PHE A 55 -9.35 -3.85 2.66
CA PHE A 55 -9.81 -2.49 2.44
C PHE A 55 -10.33 -1.88 3.74
N ALA A 56 -11.17 -2.57 4.50
CA ALA A 56 -11.70 -2.06 5.76
C ALA A 56 -10.59 -1.74 6.78
N PHE A 57 -9.61 -2.63 6.95
CA PHE A 57 -8.48 -2.37 7.84
C PHE A 57 -7.64 -1.18 7.39
N THR A 58 -7.34 -1.13 6.09
CA THR A 58 -6.58 -0.04 5.49
C THR A 58 -7.34 1.28 5.61
N PHE A 59 -8.65 1.27 5.37
CA PHE A 59 -9.52 2.42 5.51
C PHE A 59 -9.52 2.96 6.94
N VAL A 60 -9.77 2.11 7.94
CA VAL A 60 -9.76 2.56 9.33
C VAL A 60 -8.40 3.17 9.69
N ASN A 61 -7.30 2.51 9.37
CA ASN A 61 -5.98 3.05 9.70
C ASN A 61 -5.69 4.39 9.01
N SER A 62 -6.11 4.53 7.76
CA SER A 62 -5.69 5.65 6.91
C SER A 62 -6.67 6.84 6.98
N TYR A 63 -7.90 6.63 7.48
CA TYR A 63 -8.93 7.67 7.60
C TYR A 63 -9.28 8.05 9.03
N LEU A 64 -9.12 7.16 10.02
CA LEU A 64 -9.58 7.42 11.39
C LEU A 64 -8.90 8.66 11.99
N ALA A 65 -7.61 8.84 11.73
CA ALA A 65 -6.89 10.04 12.16
C ALA A 65 -7.42 11.32 11.49
N LEU A 66 -7.74 11.28 10.19
CA LEU A 66 -8.28 12.42 9.46
C LEU A 66 -9.70 12.75 9.93
N LEU A 67 -10.56 11.74 10.10
CA LEU A 67 -11.92 11.89 10.61
C LEU A 67 -11.91 12.45 12.04
N TYR A 68 -10.98 11.99 12.89
CA TYR A 68 -10.80 12.51 14.22
C TYR A 68 -10.40 13.99 14.21
N ASN A 69 -9.44 14.39 13.36
CA ASN A 69 -9.04 15.79 13.26
C ASN A 69 -10.15 16.67 12.64
N ALA A 70 -10.86 16.17 11.64
CA ALA A 70 -11.90 16.91 10.93
C ALA A 70 -13.17 17.13 11.79
N PHE A 71 -13.69 16.08 12.43
CA PHE A 71 -14.97 16.14 13.14
C PHE A 71 -14.82 16.41 14.64
N TRP A 72 -13.79 15.83 15.29
CA TRP A 72 -13.63 15.93 16.74
C TRP A 72 -12.79 17.14 17.15
N LYS A 73 -11.56 17.25 16.64
CA LYS A 73 -10.69 18.40 16.95
C LYS A 73 -11.06 19.67 16.18
N LYS A 74 -11.64 19.53 14.98
CA LYS A 74 -11.96 20.63 14.06
C LYS A 74 -10.74 21.49 13.72
N ASP A 75 -9.57 20.86 13.63
CA ASP A 75 -8.30 21.51 13.31
C ASP A 75 -8.03 21.32 11.80
N TYR A 76 -8.56 22.26 11.02
CA TYR A 76 -8.52 22.18 9.54
C TYR A 76 -7.12 22.45 8.98
N ASP A 77 -6.30 23.24 9.68
CA ASP A 77 -4.90 23.50 9.28
C ASP A 77 -4.09 22.20 9.35
N ARG A 78 -4.20 21.46 10.46
CA ARG A 78 -3.56 20.14 10.57
C ARG A 78 -4.13 19.13 9.57
N LEU A 79 -5.43 19.16 9.32
CA LEU A 79 -6.05 18.27 8.33
C LEU A 79 -5.47 18.50 6.94
N HIS A 80 -5.33 19.76 6.54
CA HIS A 80 -4.73 20.16 5.27
C HIS A 80 -3.28 19.68 5.16
N ASP A 81 -2.47 19.93 6.20
CA ASP A 81 -1.05 19.51 6.22
C ASP A 81 -0.90 17.98 6.13
N LEU A 82 -1.77 17.23 6.82
CA LEU A 82 -1.79 15.77 6.77
C LEU A 82 -2.18 15.25 5.38
N LEU A 83 -3.23 15.82 4.77
CA LEU A 83 -3.65 15.44 3.42
C LEU A 83 -2.59 15.78 2.39
N PHE A 84 -2.04 16.99 2.43
CA PHE A 84 -1.01 17.45 1.51
C PHE A 84 0.25 16.58 1.61
N SER A 85 0.80 16.41 2.82
CA SER A 85 2.01 15.60 3.03
C SER A 85 1.79 14.15 2.61
N MET A 86 0.63 13.56 2.89
CA MET A 86 0.34 12.19 2.51
C MET A 86 0.18 12.02 0.99
N LEU A 87 -0.57 12.90 0.31
CA LEU A 87 -0.78 12.83 -1.14
C LEU A 87 0.53 13.06 -1.91
N VAL A 88 1.34 14.03 -1.48
CA VAL A 88 2.66 14.27 -2.07
C VAL A 88 3.60 13.09 -1.83
N THR A 89 3.61 12.53 -0.62
CA THR A 89 4.43 11.35 -0.31
C THR A 89 4.05 10.17 -1.21
N LYS A 90 2.73 9.93 -1.39
CA LYS A 90 2.25 8.88 -2.31
C LYS A 90 2.68 9.15 -3.75
N ALA A 91 2.52 10.37 -4.24
CA ALA A 91 2.95 10.73 -5.59
C ALA A 91 4.44 10.45 -5.82
N VAL A 92 5.28 10.82 -4.87
CA VAL A 92 6.72 10.53 -4.96
C VAL A 92 7.00 9.02 -4.92
N ILE A 93 6.34 8.28 -4.02
CA ILE A 93 6.54 6.82 -3.91
C ILE A 93 6.13 6.12 -5.20
N TYR A 94 4.98 6.47 -5.79
CA TYR A 94 4.50 5.86 -7.04
C TYR A 94 5.46 6.13 -8.20
N GLN A 95 5.88 7.37 -8.39
CA GLN A 95 6.82 7.73 -9.46
C GLN A 95 8.18 7.02 -9.30
N VAL A 96 8.66 6.89 -8.06
CA VAL A 96 9.90 6.14 -7.77
C VAL A 96 9.70 4.64 -7.98
N ALA A 97 8.56 4.08 -7.59
CA ALA A 97 8.26 2.67 -7.77
C ALA A 97 8.15 2.31 -9.25
N GLU A 98 7.43 3.10 -10.05
CA GLU A 98 7.29 2.90 -11.49
C GLU A 98 8.66 2.92 -12.18
N LEU A 99 9.56 3.82 -11.76
CA LEU A 99 10.92 3.82 -12.25
C LEU A 99 11.71 2.58 -11.78
N ALA A 100 11.59 2.19 -10.50
CA ALA A 100 12.41 1.14 -9.90
C ALA A 100 12.01 -0.29 -10.33
N VAL A 101 10.71 -0.55 -10.49
CA VAL A 101 10.15 -1.86 -10.87
C VAL A 101 10.79 -2.46 -12.12
N PRO A 102 10.90 -1.77 -13.28
CA PRO A 102 11.51 -2.34 -14.48
C PRO A 102 13.00 -2.68 -14.29
N PHE A 103 13.75 -1.87 -13.54
CA PHE A 103 15.16 -2.16 -13.24
C PHE A 103 15.32 -3.38 -12.33
N VAL A 104 14.47 -3.52 -11.31
CA VAL A 104 14.52 -4.65 -10.37
C VAL A 104 14.04 -5.94 -11.04
N LYS A 105 12.90 -5.91 -11.75
CA LYS A 105 12.35 -7.06 -12.49
C LYS A 105 13.35 -7.58 -13.53
N GLY A 106 13.96 -6.68 -14.31
CA GLY A 106 14.97 -7.06 -15.31
C GLY A 106 16.22 -7.72 -14.70
N LYS A 107 16.65 -7.28 -13.50
CA LYS A 107 17.81 -7.86 -12.80
C LYS A 107 17.50 -9.21 -12.14
N LEU A 108 16.29 -9.39 -11.63
CA LEU A 108 15.85 -10.63 -10.99
C LEU A 108 15.64 -11.77 -12.01
N LEU A 109 14.99 -11.48 -13.14
CA LEU A 109 14.76 -12.46 -14.22
C LEU A 109 16.10 -13.00 -14.77
N ASN A 110 17.08 -12.13 -15.00
CA ASN A 110 18.41 -12.52 -15.49
C ASN A 110 19.19 -13.41 -14.49
N LYS A 111 18.95 -13.22 -13.19
CA LYS A 111 19.61 -14.00 -12.13
C LYS A 111 18.94 -15.37 -11.92
N ARG A 112 17.63 -15.48 -12.17
CA ARG A 112 16.84 -16.72 -12.05
C ARG A 112 17.10 -17.69 -13.20
N ASN A 113 17.25 -17.18 -14.43
CA ASN A 113 17.58 -17.98 -15.62
C ASN A 113 18.96 -18.67 -15.54
N LYS A 114 19.87 -18.14 -14.70
CA LYS A 114 21.21 -18.72 -14.49
C LYS A 114 21.24 -19.93 -13.55
N ASN A 115 20.25 -20.09 -12.66
CA ASN A 115 20.36 -21.00 -11.52
C ASN A 115 19.39 -22.19 -11.52
N ASN A 116 18.27 -22.15 -12.26
CA ASN A 116 17.24 -23.19 -12.18
C ASN A 116 16.85 -23.73 -13.57
N SER A 117 17.33 -24.94 -13.91
CA SER A 117 16.61 -25.83 -14.84
C SER A 117 15.75 -26.79 -14.02
N PRO A 118 14.41 -26.69 -14.13
CA PRO A 118 13.56 -27.87 -13.98
C PRO A 118 12.39 -27.93 -14.99
N SER A 119 12.28 -29.09 -15.64
CA SER A 119 11.12 -29.86 -16.19
C SER A 119 9.78 -29.25 -16.68
N LEU A 120 9.50 -27.94 -16.59
CA LEU A 120 8.43 -27.28 -17.35
C LEU A 120 9.07 -26.57 -18.56
N THR A 121 8.34 -26.38 -19.66
CA THR A 121 8.88 -25.51 -20.70
C THR A 121 9.17 -24.15 -20.06
N PRO A 122 10.36 -23.56 -20.23
CA PRO A 122 10.76 -22.32 -19.53
C PRO A 122 9.72 -21.19 -19.66
N ARG A 123 8.95 -21.24 -20.75
CA ARG A 123 7.90 -20.30 -21.09
C ARG A 123 6.61 -20.46 -20.28
N GLU A 124 6.21 -21.69 -19.93
CA GLU A 124 4.96 -21.93 -19.19
C GLU A 124 5.06 -21.52 -17.72
N SER A 125 6.18 -21.79 -17.05
CA SER A 125 6.39 -21.35 -15.67
C SER A 125 6.58 -19.85 -15.55
N GLU A 126 7.21 -19.22 -16.54
CA GLU A 126 7.34 -17.76 -16.62
C GLU A 126 5.97 -17.09 -16.79
N ILE A 127 5.12 -17.62 -17.66
CA ILE A 127 3.75 -17.11 -17.85
C ILE A 127 2.92 -17.27 -16.57
N LEU A 128 3.01 -18.39 -15.85
CA LEU A 128 2.25 -18.60 -14.61
C LEU A 128 2.74 -17.72 -13.46
N ASP A 129 4.06 -17.57 -13.30
CA ASP A 129 4.64 -16.67 -12.31
C ASP A 129 4.28 -15.22 -12.63
N GLU A 130 4.26 -14.83 -13.92
CA GLU A 130 3.83 -13.51 -14.35
C GLU A 130 2.34 -13.28 -14.10
N ILE A 131 1.45 -14.22 -14.48
CA ILE A 131 0.00 -14.12 -14.21
C ILE A 131 -0.28 -13.99 -12.72
N ASN A 132 0.36 -14.80 -11.87
CA ASN A 132 0.13 -14.75 -10.43
C ASN A 132 0.69 -13.47 -9.79
N ALA A 133 1.87 -13.02 -10.22
CA ALA A 133 2.45 -11.78 -9.72
C ALA A 133 1.61 -10.58 -10.14
N ASP A 134 1.14 -10.55 -11.38
CA ASP A 134 0.33 -9.47 -11.95
C ASP A 134 -1.03 -9.38 -11.25
N GLN A 135 -1.66 -10.52 -10.93
CA GLN A 135 -2.90 -10.52 -10.13
C GLN A 135 -2.70 -9.97 -8.72
N VAL A 136 -1.67 -10.42 -8.01
CA VAL A 136 -1.39 -9.95 -6.64
C VAL A 136 -1.04 -8.45 -6.61
N ASP A 137 -0.38 -7.95 -7.66
CA ASP A 137 -0.03 -6.54 -7.78
C ASP A 137 -1.28 -5.69 -8.07
N MET A 138 -2.13 -6.13 -9.00
CA MET A 138 -3.39 -5.44 -9.32
C MET A 138 -4.30 -5.27 -8.10
N ASP A 139 -4.51 -6.30 -7.29
CA ASP A 139 -5.41 -6.20 -6.13
C ASP A 139 -4.94 -5.19 -5.09
N ALA A 140 -3.62 -5.13 -4.88
CA ALA A 140 -3.01 -4.16 -3.98
C ALA A 140 -3.09 -2.74 -4.56
N GLU A 141 -2.85 -2.58 -5.85
CA GLU A 141 -2.92 -1.30 -6.57
C GLU A 141 -4.36 -0.75 -6.58
N TYR A 142 -5.36 -1.59 -6.89
CA TYR A 142 -6.77 -1.21 -6.84
C TYR A 142 -7.22 -0.79 -5.43
N LEU A 143 -6.79 -1.51 -4.40
CA LEU A 143 -7.10 -1.15 -3.02
C LEU A 143 -6.50 0.22 -2.69
N GLU A 144 -5.27 0.49 -3.12
CA GLU A 144 -4.63 1.77 -2.89
C GLU A 144 -5.32 2.91 -3.66
N LEU A 145 -5.74 2.66 -4.90
CA LEU A 145 -6.54 3.59 -5.71
C LEU A 145 -7.90 3.87 -5.07
N ALA A 146 -8.58 2.85 -4.55
CA ALA A 146 -9.86 3.00 -3.86
C ALA A 146 -9.71 3.86 -2.61
N VAL A 147 -8.64 3.63 -1.83
CA VAL A 147 -8.27 4.48 -0.70
C VAL A 147 -7.90 5.89 -1.16
N GLN A 148 -7.32 6.09 -2.34
CA GLN A 148 -7.02 7.44 -2.84
C GLN A 148 -8.28 8.20 -3.26
N PHE A 149 -9.18 7.52 -3.98
CA PHE A 149 -10.48 8.05 -4.36
C PHE A 149 -11.30 8.48 -3.14
N GLY A 150 -11.24 7.72 -2.05
CA GLY A 150 -11.93 8.09 -0.81
C GLY A 150 -11.38 9.40 -0.20
N TYR A 151 -10.09 9.71 -0.32
CA TYR A 151 -9.53 10.97 0.19
C TYR A 151 -10.03 12.15 -0.62
N VAL A 152 -10.05 11.99 -1.94
CA VAL A 152 -10.56 13.00 -2.85
C VAL A 152 -12.05 13.21 -2.61
N SER A 153 -12.85 12.15 -2.53
CA SER A 153 -14.31 12.29 -2.37
C SER A 153 -14.74 12.82 -0.99
N MET A 154 -14.13 12.38 0.11
CA MET A 154 -14.50 12.82 1.46
C MET A 154 -13.92 14.17 1.85
N PHE A 155 -12.73 14.53 1.35
CA PHE A 155 -12.01 15.72 1.78
C PHE A 155 -11.79 16.77 0.66
N ALA A 156 -12.36 16.61 -0.53
CA ALA A 156 -12.26 17.62 -1.61
C ALA A 156 -12.72 19.02 -1.17
N VAL A 157 -13.72 19.12 -0.29
CA VAL A 157 -14.20 20.42 0.22
C VAL A 157 -13.17 21.06 1.15
N ALA A 158 -12.42 20.26 1.90
CA ALA A 158 -11.36 20.74 2.79
C ALA A 158 -10.03 21.02 2.05
N PHE A 159 -9.78 20.29 0.96
CA PHE A 159 -8.59 20.46 0.13
C PHE A 159 -8.92 20.31 -1.38
N PRO A 160 -9.30 21.41 -2.06
CA PRO A 160 -9.75 21.36 -3.46
C PRO A 160 -8.65 20.99 -4.46
N LEU A 161 -7.38 21.00 -4.04
CA LEU A 161 -6.23 20.55 -4.85
C LEU A 161 -5.99 19.03 -4.77
N ALA A 162 -6.68 18.31 -3.87
CA ALA A 162 -6.56 16.85 -3.74
C ALA A 162 -6.78 16.09 -5.08
N PRO A 163 -7.80 16.41 -5.89
CA PRO A 163 -8.04 15.73 -7.16
C PRO A 163 -6.90 15.91 -8.16
N ALA A 164 -6.30 17.11 -8.22
CA ALA A 164 -5.22 17.40 -9.16
C ALA A 164 -3.94 16.63 -8.83
N ILE A 165 -3.61 16.50 -7.53
CA ILE A 165 -2.47 15.70 -7.09
C ILE A 165 -2.75 14.21 -7.31
N ALA A 166 -3.98 13.77 -7.08
CA ALA A 166 -4.38 12.39 -7.30
C ALA A 166 -4.37 11.95 -8.77
N MET A 167 -4.46 12.87 -9.74
CA MET A 167 -4.30 12.55 -11.16
C MET A 167 -2.84 12.40 -11.59
N LEU A 168 -1.91 12.90 -10.77
CA LEU A 168 -0.46 12.91 -11.05
C LEU A 168 0.24 11.62 -10.61
N THR A 169 -0.48 10.79 -9.86
CA THR A 169 -0.06 9.49 -9.34
C THR A 169 -0.74 8.40 -10.15
#